data_AF-A0AAV2B9A7-F1
#
_entry.id   AF-A0AAV2B9A7-F1
#
_cell.length_a   1.000
_cell.length_b   1.000
_cell.length_c   1.000
_cell.angle_alpha   90.00
_cell.angle_beta   90.00
_cell.angle_gamma   90.00
#
_symmetry.space_group_name_H-M   'P 1'
#
loop_
_entity.id
_entity.type
_entity.pdbx_description
1 polymer ?
#
loop_
_entity_poly.entity_id
_entity_poly.type
_entity_poly.pdbx_seq_one_letter_code
_entity_poly.pdbx_strand_id
1 'polypeptide(L)'
;MARFAARAAAISQWNVTHSDVHLYQENEVQNTDEKMTNADYGGGDNPEVARKYLQDIIKRVDGLRAIVITDRDGIPVIKVNAAEIQDPVSKPNFLASVTLAIEQAGKLGNGRNNRIICMFNTIQVIHLNKSPLMISLIASSKANTGILLNLESELDGLVEDLRTAIEA
;
A
#
# COMPACT_ATOMS: atom_id res chain seq x y z
N MET A 1 -21.44 16.31 -46.67
CA MET A 1 -20.98 17.31 -45.70
C MET A 1 -21.58 16.98 -44.33
N ALA A 2 -20.73 16.67 -43.33
CA ALA A 2 -20.88 16.88 -41.87
C ALA A 2 -22.32 17.06 -41.27
N ARG A 3 -22.76 16.46 -40.15
CA ARG A 3 -22.04 16.02 -38.93
C ARG A 3 -23.05 15.50 -37.85
N PHE A 4 -22.58 14.58 -36.97
CA PHE A 4 -23.04 14.20 -35.60
C PHE A 4 -24.47 13.61 -35.41
N ALA A 5 -24.63 12.29 -35.21
CA ALA A 5 -24.50 11.49 -33.95
C ALA A 5 -25.67 11.71 -32.97
N ALA A 6 -26.38 10.72 -32.42
CA ALA A 6 -26.50 9.26 -32.57
C ALA A 6 -27.90 8.94 -31.95
N ARG A 7 -28.79 8.13 -32.54
CA ARG A 7 -28.82 6.66 -32.45
C ARG A 7 -28.35 6.16 -31.07
N ALA A 8 -29.07 5.36 -30.31
CA ALA A 8 -30.11 4.38 -30.62
C ALA A 8 -30.72 4.02 -29.26
N ALA A 9 -32.03 3.90 -29.16
CA ALA A 9 -32.79 2.67 -29.39
C ALA A 9 -33.36 2.22 -28.04
N ALA A 10 -34.65 2.45 -27.81
CA ALA A 10 -35.75 1.70 -28.42
C ALA A 10 -35.98 0.40 -27.66
N ILE A 11 -37.17 0.32 -27.06
CA ILE A 11 -38.22 -0.66 -27.40
C ILE A 11 -38.05 -1.91 -26.52
N SER A 12 -39.07 -2.44 -25.85
CA SER A 12 -40.50 -2.18 -25.84
C SER A 12 -41.12 -3.28 -24.97
N GLN A 13 -42.23 -2.92 -24.30
CA GLN A 13 -43.31 -3.80 -23.84
C GLN A 13 -42.95 -4.83 -22.75
N TRP A 14 -43.38 -4.59 -21.51
CA TRP A 14 -44.70 -4.95 -20.94
C TRP A 14 -44.83 -6.41 -20.51
N ASN A 15 -45.11 -6.55 -19.21
CA ASN A 15 -45.77 -7.65 -18.49
C ASN A 15 -44.98 -8.90 -18.11
N VAL A 16 -44.57 -8.93 -16.83
CA VAL A 16 -44.79 -10.10 -15.97
C VAL A 16 -45.34 -9.61 -14.63
N THR A 17 -46.48 -10.15 -14.20
CA THR A 17 -47.12 -9.88 -12.92
C THR A 17 -46.90 -11.05 -11.96
N HIS A 18 -46.83 -10.70 -10.66
CA HIS A 18 -47.01 -11.54 -9.47
C HIS A 18 -46.04 -12.71 -9.25
N SER A 19 -45.03 -12.47 -8.40
CA SER A 19 -44.42 -13.49 -7.54
C SER A 19 -43.64 -12.85 -6.41
N ASP A 20 -43.82 -13.41 -5.22
CA ASP A 20 -43.12 -13.18 -3.97
C ASP A 20 -41.62 -12.90 -4.10
N VAL A 21 -41.09 -12.08 -3.19
CA VAL A 21 -40.04 -12.46 -2.22
C VAL A 21 -39.55 -11.19 -1.49
N HIS A 22 -39.88 -11.15 -0.20
CA HIS A 22 -39.17 -10.52 0.91
C HIS A 22 -38.47 -9.15 0.75
N LEU A 23 -39.02 -8.19 1.51
CA LEU A 23 -38.38 -7.07 2.23
C LEU A 23 -36.84 -7.06 2.20
N TYR A 24 -36.27 -6.21 1.36
CA TYR A 24 -34.95 -5.63 1.56
C TYR A 24 -35.13 -4.20 2.04
N GLN A 25 -34.72 -3.91 3.27
CA GLN A 25 -34.52 -2.54 3.74
C GLN A 25 -33.32 -1.95 3.01
N GLU A 26 -33.55 -0.88 2.25
CA GLU A 26 -32.50 0.01 1.74
C GLU A 26 -31.81 0.67 2.93
N ASN A 27 -30.56 0.28 3.21
CA ASN A 27 -29.68 1.07 4.04
C ASN A 27 -28.87 1.99 3.12
N GLU A 28 -29.16 3.28 3.17
CA GLU A 28 -28.38 4.34 2.54
C GLU A 28 -26.92 4.26 3.04
N VAL A 29 -26.00 3.90 2.14
CA VAL A 29 -24.56 4.03 2.40
C VAL A 29 -24.23 5.51 2.27
N GLN A 30 -24.11 6.21 3.41
CA GLN A 30 -23.55 7.55 3.45
C GLN A 30 -22.10 7.49 2.98
N ASN A 31 -21.86 7.98 1.77
CA ASN A 31 -20.53 8.18 1.21
C ASN A 31 -19.94 9.46 1.80
N THR A 32 -19.11 9.33 2.84
CA THR A 32 -18.25 10.42 3.32
C THR A 32 -16.86 10.25 2.72
N ASP A 33 -16.71 10.65 1.46
CA ASP A 33 -15.41 10.92 0.84
C ASP A 33 -14.86 12.25 1.40
N GLU A 34 -14.55 12.28 2.70
CA GLU A 34 -13.64 13.29 3.25
C GLU A 34 -12.22 12.75 3.16
N LYS A 35 -11.39 13.39 2.33
CA LYS A 35 -9.95 13.11 2.29
C LYS A 35 -9.34 13.55 3.62
N MET A 36 -9.18 12.60 4.53
CA MET A 36 -8.51 12.80 5.81
C MET A 36 -7.03 13.15 5.57
N THR A 37 -6.58 14.20 6.25
CA THR A 37 -5.23 14.74 6.11
C THR A 37 -4.30 14.14 7.16
N ASN A 38 -2.98 14.34 7.01
CA ASN A 38 -1.97 13.86 7.96
C ASN A 38 -2.21 14.32 9.43
N ALA A 39 -3.05 15.33 9.66
CA ALA A 39 -3.38 15.85 10.98
C ALA A 39 -4.49 15.04 11.70
N ASP A 40 -5.28 14.24 10.98
CA ASP A 40 -6.38 13.46 11.58
C ASP A 40 -5.90 12.14 12.22
N TYR A 41 -4.64 11.77 11.96
CA TYR A 41 -3.95 10.62 12.58
C TYR A 41 -3.24 11.03 13.87
N GLY A 42 -3.92 11.79 14.74
CA GLY A 42 -3.38 12.33 15.99
C GLY A 42 -2.38 11.40 16.66
N GLY A 43 -1.18 11.94 16.95
CA GLY A 43 -0.08 11.18 17.55
C GLY A 43 -0.55 10.35 18.73
N GLY A 44 -0.27 9.05 18.70
CA GLY A 44 -0.66 8.15 19.76
C GLY A 44 -0.49 6.69 19.36
N ASP A 45 0.60 6.09 19.80
CA ASP A 45 0.82 4.78 20.46
C ASP A 45 -0.05 3.54 20.13
N ASN A 46 -1.06 3.60 19.25
CA ASN A 46 -1.95 2.49 18.94
C ASN A 46 -1.54 1.81 17.60
N PRO A 47 -1.00 0.58 17.64
CA PRO A 47 -0.58 -0.15 16.43
C PRO A 47 -1.72 -0.42 15.44
N GLU A 48 -2.99 -0.36 15.87
CA GLU A 48 -4.13 -0.51 14.97
C GLU A 48 -4.34 0.70 14.05
N VAL A 49 -4.08 1.91 14.54
CA VAL A 49 -4.21 3.15 13.75
C VAL A 49 -3.16 3.18 12.64
N ALA A 50 -1.90 2.85 12.98
CA ALA A 50 -0.82 2.71 12.02
C ALA A 50 -1.13 1.66 10.95
N ARG A 51 -1.69 0.50 11.34
CA ARG A 51 -2.11 -0.53 10.38
C ARG A 51 -3.20 -0.03 9.44
N LYS A 52 -4.23 0.66 9.96
CA LYS A 52 -5.31 1.21 9.14
C LYS A 52 -4.79 2.25 8.15
N TYR A 53 -3.93 3.17 8.59
CA TYR A 53 -3.27 4.13 7.72
C TYR A 53 -2.54 3.44 6.55
N LEU A 54 -1.71 2.44 6.84
CA LEU A 54 -0.99 1.67 5.82
C LEU A 54 -1.95 0.89 4.90
N GLN A 55 -3.08 0.37 5.41
CA GLN A 55 -4.11 -0.28 4.58
C GLN A 55 -4.73 0.70 3.59
N ASP A 56 -4.98 1.93 4.00
CA ASP A 56 -5.57 2.95 3.12
C ASP A 56 -4.58 3.40 2.04
N ILE A 57 -3.27 3.44 2.34
CA ILE A 57 -2.23 3.62 1.31
C ILE A 57 -2.27 2.48 0.28
N ILE A 58 -2.35 1.22 0.74
CA ILE A 58 -2.39 0.05 -0.15
C ILE A 58 -3.60 0.10 -1.08
N LYS A 59 -4.78 0.48 -0.58
CA LYS A 59 -5.99 0.62 -1.40
C LYS A 59 -5.90 1.75 -2.42
N ARG A 60 -5.18 2.83 -2.08
CA ARG A 60 -5.03 4.02 -2.93
C ARG A 60 -4.05 3.82 -4.08
N VAL A 61 -2.98 3.05 -3.87
CA VAL A 61 -1.90 2.92 -4.85
C VAL A 61 -2.06 1.67 -5.69
N ASP A 62 -2.34 1.86 -6.98
CA ASP A 62 -2.52 0.75 -7.92
C ASP A 62 -1.29 -0.15 -8.00
N GLY A 63 -1.53 -1.45 -7.89
CA GLY A 63 -0.51 -2.49 -7.90
C GLY A 63 0.32 -2.62 -6.62
N LEU A 64 0.15 -1.77 -5.60
CA LEU A 64 0.77 -1.98 -4.28
C LEU A 64 0.07 -3.13 -3.55
N ARG A 65 0.86 -4.06 -3.02
CA ARG A 65 0.37 -5.34 -2.48
C ARG A 65 0.60 -5.48 -0.99
N ALA A 66 1.75 -5.02 -0.51
CA ALA A 66 2.06 -5.03 0.90
C ALA A 66 3.05 -3.93 1.27
N ILE A 67 2.94 -3.48 2.52
CA ILE A 67 3.92 -2.63 3.19
C ILE A 67 4.40 -3.38 4.41
N VAL A 68 5.72 -3.58 4.50
CA VAL A 68 6.35 -4.26 5.63
C VAL A 68 7.40 -3.34 6.24
N ILE A 69 7.24 -3.03 7.52
CA ILE A 69 8.24 -2.30 8.30
C ILE A 69 8.95 -3.33 9.17
N THR A 70 10.27 -3.44 9.01
CA THR A 70 11.10 -4.38 9.77
C THR A 70 12.20 -3.67 10.53
N ASP A 71 12.79 -4.36 11.49
CA ASP A 71 14.13 -4.05 11.99
C ASP A 71 15.21 -4.48 10.97
N ARG A 72 16.48 -4.45 11.41
CA ARG A 72 17.64 -4.84 10.59
C ARG A 72 17.70 -6.35 10.30
N ASP A 73 17.14 -7.17 11.17
CA ASP A 73 17.14 -8.64 11.07
C ASP A 73 15.96 -9.15 10.23
N GLY A 74 15.16 -8.24 9.67
CA GLY A 74 13.99 -8.56 8.84
C GLY A 74 12.77 -8.98 9.65
N ILE A 75 12.78 -8.77 10.97
CA ILE A 75 11.65 -9.08 11.85
C ILE A 75 10.58 -7.99 11.65
N PRO A 76 9.33 -8.36 11.29
CA PRO A 76 8.28 -7.37 11.04
C PRO A 76 7.82 -6.69 12.34
N VAL A 77 7.93 -5.36 12.38
CA VAL A 77 7.29 -4.50 13.39
C VAL A 77 5.83 -4.28 13.00
N ILE A 78 5.60 -3.90 11.74
CA ILE A 78 4.26 -3.76 11.15
C ILE A 78 4.26 -4.43 9.78
N LYS A 79 3.23 -5.22 9.50
CA LYS A 79 3.01 -5.84 8.20
C LYS A 79 1.55 -5.67 7.81
N VAL A 80 1.33 -5.13 6.62
CA VAL A 80 -0.01 -4.93 6.05
C VAL A 80 -0.02 -5.42 4.61
N ASN A 81 -1.06 -6.18 4.25
CA ASN A 81 -1.23 -6.75 2.92
C ASN A 81 -2.64 -6.42 2.37
N ALA A 82 -2.77 -6.24 1.05
CA ALA A 82 -4.05 -6.00 0.35
C ALA A 82 -4.97 -7.23 0.35
N ALA A 83 -4.37 -8.43 0.28
CA ALA A 83 -5.02 -9.74 0.32
C ALA A 83 -4.08 -10.73 1.04
N GLU A 84 -4.53 -11.96 1.30
CA GLU A 84 -3.63 -13.02 1.79
C GLU A 84 -2.61 -13.40 0.71
N ILE A 85 -1.52 -12.66 0.69
CA ILE A 85 -0.41 -12.84 -0.22
C ILE A 85 0.59 -13.78 0.44
N GLN A 86 0.63 -15.03 -0.04
CA GLN A 86 1.69 -15.98 0.30
C GLN A 86 2.92 -15.75 -0.59
N ASP A 87 3.51 -14.56 -0.54
CA ASP A 87 4.70 -14.25 -1.33
C ASP A 87 5.97 -14.45 -0.49
N PRO A 88 6.93 -15.29 -0.92
CA PRO A 88 8.20 -15.53 -0.23
C PRO A 88 8.96 -14.24 0.11
N VAL A 89 8.75 -13.17 -0.64
CA VAL A 89 9.42 -11.87 -0.43
C VAL A 89 9.03 -11.17 0.87
N SER A 90 7.92 -11.58 1.50
CA SER A 90 7.49 -11.03 2.79
C SER A 90 8.00 -11.83 4.00
N LYS A 91 8.84 -12.86 3.77
CA LYS A 91 9.46 -13.66 4.82
C LYS A 91 10.70 -12.95 5.37
N PRO A 92 10.98 -13.05 6.68
CA PRO A 92 12.14 -12.39 7.31
C PRO A 92 13.46 -12.65 6.60
N ASN A 93 13.75 -13.90 6.19
CA ASN A 93 15.00 -14.24 5.50
C ASN A 93 15.19 -13.47 4.18
N PHE A 94 14.11 -13.21 3.44
CA PHE A 94 14.19 -12.40 2.21
C PHE A 94 14.45 -10.94 2.57
N LEU A 95 13.71 -10.39 3.54
CA LEU A 95 13.84 -9.00 3.97
C LEU A 95 15.22 -8.72 4.59
N ALA A 96 15.76 -9.63 5.40
CA ALA A 96 17.09 -9.52 5.99
C ALA A 96 18.21 -9.49 4.94
N SER A 97 18.03 -10.17 3.80
CA SER A 97 19.03 -10.20 2.74
C SER A 97 19.32 -8.82 2.15
N VAL A 98 18.33 -7.91 2.15
CA VAL A 98 18.52 -6.56 1.62
C VAL A 98 19.28 -5.66 2.60
N THR A 99 19.21 -5.88 3.92
CA THR A 99 20.03 -5.15 4.90
C THR A 99 21.52 -5.30 4.57
N LEU A 100 21.94 -6.54 4.29
CA LEU A 100 23.31 -6.82 3.85
C LEU A 100 23.63 -6.13 2.51
N ALA A 101 22.70 -6.17 1.56
CA ALA A 101 22.90 -5.51 0.27
C ALA A 101 23.06 -3.97 0.41
N ILE A 102 22.31 -3.33 1.31
CA ILE A 102 22.41 -1.89 1.62
C ILE A 102 23.80 -1.58 2.21
N GLU A 103 24.27 -2.38 3.15
CA GLU A 103 25.59 -2.21 3.77
C GLU A 103 26.72 -2.36 2.75
N GLN A 104 26.63 -3.34 1.85
CA GLN A 104 27.64 -3.52 0.81
C GLN A 104 27.54 -2.42 -0.25
N ALA A 105 26.33 -2.01 -0.65
CA ALA A 105 26.14 -0.91 -1.60
C ALA A 105 26.72 0.41 -1.07
N GLY A 106 26.60 0.68 0.23
CA GLY A 106 27.22 1.85 0.88
C GLY A 106 28.75 1.88 0.81
N LYS A 107 29.41 0.74 0.56
CA LYS A 107 30.87 0.64 0.42
C LYS A 107 31.38 0.91 -1.00
N LEU A 108 30.49 1.12 -1.97
CA LEU A 108 30.86 1.36 -3.37
C LEU A 108 31.35 2.79 -3.65
N GLY A 109 31.45 3.65 -2.63
CA GLY A 109 31.93 5.04 -2.78
C GLY A 109 30.86 6.07 -3.15
N ASN A 110 29.59 5.66 -3.27
CA ASN A 110 28.47 6.54 -3.64
C ASN A 110 27.70 7.08 -2.41
N GLY A 111 28.33 7.10 -1.25
CA GLY A 111 27.70 7.51 0.01
C GLY A 111 26.72 6.46 0.57
N ARG A 112 25.83 6.89 1.47
CA ARG A 112 24.86 6.01 2.12
C ARG A 112 23.81 5.53 1.13
N ASN A 113 23.61 4.21 1.06
CA ASN A 113 22.50 3.65 0.30
C ASN A 113 21.18 3.88 1.06
N ASN A 114 20.29 4.70 0.47
CA ASN A 114 18.99 5.02 1.04
C ASN A 114 17.87 4.12 0.50
N ARG A 115 18.05 3.55 -0.69
CA ARG A 115 17.01 2.79 -1.40
C ARG A 115 17.64 1.66 -2.19
N ILE A 116 16.97 0.50 -2.19
CA ILE A 116 17.23 -0.60 -3.13
C ILE A 116 15.91 -0.99 -3.79
N ILE A 117 15.94 -1.18 -5.10
CA ILE A 117 14.77 -1.58 -5.89
C ILE A 117 15.10 -2.91 -6.57
N CYS A 118 14.32 -3.93 -6.25
CA CYS A 118 14.44 -5.27 -6.81
C CYS A 118 13.29 -5.54 -7.76
N MET A 119 13.59 -5.74 -9.04
CA MET A 119 12.59 -6.03 -10.08
C MET A 119 12.59 -7.52 -10.41
N PHE A 120 11.44 -8.17 -10.23
CA PHE A 120 11.21 -9.57 -10.59
C PHE A 120 10.17 -9.66 -11.71
N ASN A 121 9.90 -10.87 -12.20
CA ASN A 121 8.97 -11.07 -13.32
C ASN A 121 7.55 -10.56 -13.02
N THR A 122 7.03 -10.84 -11.82
CA THR A 122 5.63 -10.56 -11.45
C THR A 122 5.48 -9.50 -10.37
N ILE A 123 6.57 -9.16 -9.69
CA ILE A 123 6.60 -8.23 -8.56
C ILE A 123 7.80 -7.31 -8.64
N GLN A 124 7.72 -6.18 -7.96
CA GLN A 124 8.85 -5.34 -7.61
C GLN A 124 8.85 -5.13 -6.10
N VAL A 125 10.03 -5.04 -5.51
CA VAL A 125 10.20 -4.76 -4.08
C VAL A 125 11.09 -3.54 -3.94
N ILE A 126 10.60 -2.53 -3.23
CA ILE A 126 11.34 -1.30 -2.94
C ILE A 126 11.64 -1.28 -1.46
N HIS A 127 12.92 -1.29 -1.13
CA HIS A 127 13.42 -1.21 0.23
C HIS A 127 13.93 0.21 0.50
N LEU A 128 13.44 0.84 1.56
CA LEU A 128 13.80 2.17 2.01
C LEU A 128 14.55 2.05 3.34
N ASN A 129 15.79 2.52 3.36
CA ASN A 129 16.66 2.50 4.53
C ASN A 129 16.30 3.67 5.46
N LYS A 130 15.55 3.39 6.51
CA LYS A 130 15.19 4.34 7.57
C LYS A 130 15.75 3.89 8.92
N SER A 131 17.05 3.53 8.91
CA SER A 131 17.74 2.94 10.05
C SER A 131 17.36 3.59 11.39
N PRO A 132 17.07 2.80 12.44
CA PRO A 132 17.26 1.34 12.52
C PRO A 132 16.19 0.51 11.80
N LEU A 133 15.14 1.14 11.25
CA LEU A 133 14.05 0.49 10.56
C LEU A 133 14.27 0.39 9.05
N MET A 134 13.51 -0.50 8.42
CA MET A 134 13.44 -0.65 6.99
C MET A 134 11.99 -0.74 6.53
N ILE A 135 11.64 0.02 5.50
CA ILE A 135 10.34 -0.09 4.84
C ILE A 135 10.51 -0.90 3.57
N SER A 136 9.68 -1.92 3.38
CA SER A 136 9.64 -2.73 2.17
C SER A 136 8.26 -2.62 1.52
N LEU A 137 8.21 -2.01 0.34
CA LEU A 137 7.01 -1.91 -0.49
C LEU A 137 7.03 -3.06 -1.49
N ILE A 138 6.06 -3.95 -1.40
CA ILE A 138 5.90 -5.07 -2.34
C ILE A 138 4.76 -4.70 -3.28
N ALA A 139 5.05 -4.65 -4.58
CA ALA A 139 4.09 -4.25 -5.60
C ALA A 139 4.16 -5.17 -6.82
N SER A 140 3.17 -5.08 -7.71
CA SER A 140 3.20 -5.70 -9.04
C SER A 140 4.40 -5.19 -9.84
N SER A 141 5.00 -6.03 -10.69
CA SER A 141 6.08 -5.59 -11.61
C SER A 141 5.63 -4.50 -12.60
N LYS A 142 4.32 -4.33 -12.78
CA LYS A 142 3.71 -3.28 -13.63
C LYS A 142 3.36 -2.00 -12.88
N ALA A 143 3.46 -1.98 -11.55
CA ALA A 143 3.14 -0.81 -10.75
C ALA A 143 4.11 0.34 -11.05
N ASN A 144 3.64 1.58 -10.96
CA ASN A 144 4.47 2.75 -11.23
C ASN A 144 5.48 2.98 -10.09
N THR A 145 6.74 2.64 -10.33
CA THR A 145 7.83 2.78 -9.35
C THR A 145 8.01 4.21 -8.86
N GLY A 146 7.77 5.23 -9.70
CA GLY A 146 7.85 6.63 -9.30
C GLY A 146 6.81 7.01 -8.24
N ILE A 147 5.58 6.52 -8.38
CA ILE A 147 4.53 6.70 -7.37
C ILE A 147 4.91 6.00 -6.07
N LEU A 148 5.43 4.77 -6.15
CA LEU A 148 5.86 4.01 -4.97
C LEU A 148 7.00 4.71 -4.23
N LEU A 149 7.94 5.34 -4.94
CA LEU A 149 9.04 6.10 -4.32
C LEU A 149 8.55 7.38 -3.62
N ASN A 150 7.46 7.99 -4.12
CA ASN A 150 6.86 9.15 -3.46
C ASN A 150 6.17 8.81 -2.13
N LEU A 151 5.83 7.53 -1.90
CA LEU A 151 5.28 7.11 -0.61
C LEU A 151 6.28 7.24 0.53
N GLU A 152 7.58 7.30 0.26
CA GLU A 152 8.59 7.45 1.32
C GLU A 152 8.32 8.68 2.18
N SER A 153 8.07 9.84 1.56
CA SER A 153 7.80 11.07 2.32
C SER A 153 6.48 11.04 3.08
N GLU A 154 5.51 10.25 2.62
CA GLU A 154 4.25 10.06 3.35
C GLU A 154 4.45 9.18 4.59
N LEU A 155 5.36 8.20 4.51
CA LEU A 155 5.64 7.23 5.58
C LEU A 155 6.62 7.74 6.63
N ASP A 156 7.34 8.84 6.39
CA ASP A 156 8.38 9.37 7.28
C ASP A 156 7.85 9.65 8.69
N GLY A 157 6.66 10.26 8.82
CA GLY A 157 6.06 10.56 10.12
C GLY A 157 5.82 9.29 10.96
N LEU A 158 5.19 8.28 10.36
CA LEU A 158 4.92 7.01 11.03
C LEU A 158 6.22 6.31 11.46
N VAL A 159 7.26 6.33 10.61
CA VAL A 159 8.51 5.66 10.92
C VAL A 159 9.29 6.35 12.02
N GLU A 160 9.22 7.68 12.11
CA GLU A 160 9.86 8.41 13.20
C GLU A 160 9.19 8.15 14.55
N ASP A 161 7.85 8.03 14.57
CA ASP A 161 7.10 7.62 15.76
C ASP A 161 7.49 6.19 16.21
N LEU A 162 7.56 5.24 15.26
CA LEU A 162 7.99 3.87 15.54
C LEU A 162 9.43 3.79 16.01
N ARG A 163 10.31 4.62 15.44
CA ARG A 163 11.71 4.70 15.84
C ARG A 163 11.85 5.15 17.29
N THR A 164 11.13 6.20 17.66
CA THR A 164 11.10 6.71 19.04
C THR A 164 10.67 5.63 20.02
N ALA A 165 9.65 4.83 19.67
CA ALA A 165 9.16 3.74 20.51
C ALA A 165 10.13 2.56 20.65
N ILE A 166 11.06 2.37 19.72
CA ILE A 166 12.07 1.28 19.76
C ILE A 166 13.36 1.73 20.47
N GLU A 167 13.67 3.03 20.42
CA GLU A 167 14.86 3.61 21.07
C GLU A 167 14.61 4.00 22.55
N ALA A 168 13.34 4.07 23.00
CA ALA A 168 12.93 4.35 24.38
C ALA A 168 13.03 3.13 25.30
#